data_AF-A0A524Q068-F1
#
_entry.id   AF-A0A524Q068-F1
#
_cell.length_a   1.000
_cell.length_b   1.000
_cell.length_c   1.000
_cell.angle_alpha   90.00
_cell.angle_beta   90.00
_cell.angle_gamma   90.00
#
_symmetry.space_group_name_H-M   'P 1'
#
loop_
_entity.id
_entity.type
_entity.pdbx_description
1 polymer ?
#
loop_
_entity_poly.entity_id
_entity_poly.type
_entity_poly.pdbx_seq_one_letter_code
_entity_poly.pdbx_strand_id
1 'polypeptide(L)'
;MIKKFIINIVGLSLSTALIAGALFYLPPVDRDNYLCATIDKHKRLKNARSPRLILMGDSNLAFGVDSKKIQNALHCNVINMGTHLEYGYLFHINEIKPYIRPGDRVLVVYELPVVNNIDGTGGLVELTIFYPHAFSLFEPSNFITFAIYFPASMQRRFNGLVDHKKSYIYRHSFDESGSVKNQVLDSPPLMDLKAFN
;
A
#
# COMPACT_ATOMS: atom_id res chain seq x y z
N MET A 1 12.98 -9.63 -50.18
CA MET A 1 12.30 -8.38 -49.75
C MET A 1 11.33 -8.59 -48.58
N ILE A 2 10.37 -9.52 -48.66
CA ILE A 2 9.34 -9.75 -47.62
C ILE A 2 9.92 -10.05 -46.22
N LYS A 3 10.98 -10.88 -46.09
CA LYS A 3 11.60 -11.18 -44.78
C LYS A 3 12.15 -9.93 -44.06
N LYS A 4 12.82 -9.03 -44.78
CA LYS A 4 13.34 -7.78 -44.20
C LYS A 4 12.22 -6.84 -43.77
N PHE A 5 11.13 -6.81 -44.54
CA PHE A 5 9.94 -6.03 -44.21
C PHE A 5 9.26 -6.54 -42.92
N ILE A 6 9.07 -7.85 -42.78
CA ILE A 6 8.49 -8.46 -41.57
C ILE A 6 9.39 -8.20 -40.35
N ILE A 7 10.71 -8.37 -40.48
CA ILE A 7 11.66 -8.10 -39.38
C ILE A 7 11.56 -6.64 -38.92
N ASN A 8 11.47 -5.69 -39.85
CA ASN A 8 11.35 -4.28 -39.51
C ASN A 8 10.02 -3.95 -38.80
N ILE A 9 8.90 -4.55 -39.24
CA ILE A 9 7.60 -4.37 -38.56
C ILE A 9 7.64 -4.95 -37.15
N VAL A 10 8.16 -6.17 -36.98
CA VAL A 10 8.28 -6.79 -35.65
C VAL A 10 9.18 -5.96 -34.74
N GLY A 11 10.31 -5.48 -35.25
CA GLY A 11 11.24 -4.62 -34.50
C GLY A 11 10.60 -3.29 -34.09
N LEU A 12 9.83 -2.66 -34.98
CA LEU A 12 9.12 -1.42 -34.69
C LEU A 12 8.00 -1.63 -33.66
N SER A 13 7.21 -2.71 -33.81
CA SER A 13 6.16 -3.04 -32.85
C SER A 13 6.72 -3.35 -31.46
N LEU A 14 7.83 -4.10 -31.39
CA LEU A 14 8.48 -4.42 -30.12
C LEU A 14 9.07 -3.18 -29.46
N SER A 15 9.77 -2.33 -30.20
CA SER A 15 10.32 -1.07 -29.66
C SER A 15 9.22 -0.12 -29.20
N THR A 16 8.12 0.00 -29.95
CA THR A 16 6.96 0.79 -29.54
C THR A 16 6.31 0.23 -28.28
N ALA A 17 6.15 -1.08 -28.18
CA ALA A 17 5.62 -1.75 -26.98
C ALA A 17 6.53 -1.55 -25.76
N LEU A 18 7.86 -1.58 -25.95
CA LEU A 18 8.83 -1.32 -24.88
C LEU A 18 8.80 0.15 -24.43
N ILE A 19 8.73 1.10 -25.36
CA ILE A 19 8.65 2.53 -25.04
C ILE A 19 7.32 2.83 -24.33
N ALA A 20 6.21 2.29 -24.83
CA ALA A 20 4.92 2.39 -24.15
C ALA A 20 5.03 1.80 -22.74
N GLY A 21 5.48 0.55 -22.60
CA GLY A 21 5.67 -0.12 -21.31
C GLY A 21 6.57 0.67 -20.34
N ALA A 22 7.64 1.28 -20.85
CA ALA A 22 8.52 2.15 -20.07
C ALA A 22 7.81 3.45 -19.64
N LEU A 23 7.12 4.14 -20.55
CA LEU A 23 6.32 5.32 -20.21
C LEU A 23 5.24 4.98 -19.18
N PHE A 24 4.65 3.77 -19.26
CA PHE A 24 3.74 3.25 -18.26
C PHE A 24 4.48 3.05 -16.92
N TYR A 25 5.62 2.36 -16.85
CA TYR A 25 6.27 2.04 -15.56
C TYR A 25 7.11 3.16 -14.91
N LEU A 26 7.61 4.13 -15.70
CA LEU A 26 8.52 5.17 -15.26
C LEU A 26 7.92 6.41 -14.55
N PRO A 27 6.59 6.65 -14.46
CA PRO A 27 6.08 7.78 -13.71
C PRO A 27 6.62 7.74 -12.27
N PRO A 28 7.12 8.88 -11.77
CA PRO A 28 7.85 8.95 -10.52
C PRO A 28 6.97 8.41 -9.39
N VAL A 29 7.60 7.53 -8.61
CA VAL A 29 7.02 6.90 -7.43
C VAL A 29 7.25 7.85 -6.27
N ASP A 30 6.19 8.43 -5.70
CA ASP A 30 6.31 9.16 -4.43
C ASP A 30 6.62 8.19 -3.29
N ARG A 31 7.90 8.13 -2.90
CA ARG A 31 8.40 7.25 -1.84
C ARG A 31 7.96 7.66 -0.45
N ASP A 32 7.46 8.89 -0.32
CA ASP A 32 6.89 9.42 0.91
C ASP A 32 5.36 9.32 0.92
N ASN A 33 4.75 8.67 -0.07
CA ASN A 33 3.33 8.36 -0.05
C ASN A 33 3.00 7.46 1.16
N TYR A 34 1.86 7.72 1.81
CA TYR A 34 1.34 6.92 2.92
C TYR A 34 1.39 5.39 2.67
N LEU A 35 1.04 4.93 1.47
CA LEU A 35 1.07 3.50 1.12
C LEU A 35 2.46 2.88 1.28
N CYS A 36 3.53 3.67 1.17
CA CYS A 36 4.90 3.21 1.40
C CYS A 36 5.22 2.94 2.88
N ALA A 37 4.40 3.40 3.83
CA ALA A 37 4.57 3.09 5.26
C ALA A 37 4.51 1.57 5.54
N THR A 38 3.84 0.81 4.67
CA THR A 38 3.82 -0.66 4.67
C THR A 38 5.23 -1.26 4.68
N ILE A 39 6.21 -0.61 4.00
CA ILE A 39 7.61 -1.06 3.97
C ILE A 39 8.23 -1.02 5.38
N ASP A 40 8.01 0.06 6.12
CA ASP A 40 8.54 0.22 7.49
C ASP A 40 7.82 -0.71 8.48
N LYS A 41 6.50 -0.87 8.31
CA LYS A 41 5.68 -1.81 9.08
C LYS A 41 6.16 -3.24 8.89
N HIS A 42 6.41 -3.68 7.65
CA HIS A 42 7.00 -5.00 7.34
C HIS A 42 8.38 -5.16 7.98
N LYS A 43 9.22 -4.12 7.91
CA LYS A 43 10.54 -4.13 8.56
C LYS A 43 10.42 -4.31 10.08
N ARG A 44 9.48 -3.62 10.73
CA ARG A 44 9.24 -3.77 12.17
C ARG A 44 8.71 -5.16 12.51
N LEU A 45 7.73 -5.66 11.75
CA LEU A 45 7.15 -6.99 11.92
C LEU A 45 8.21 -8.09 11.87
N LYS A 46 9.19 -7.97 10.96
CA LYS A 46 10.31 -8.92 10.83
C LYS A 46 11.28 -8.84 12.01
N ASN A 47 11.60 -7.63 12.48
CA ASN A 47 12.76 -7.41 13.36
C ASN A 47 12.43 -7.22 14.85
N ALA A 48 11.19 -6.88 15.21
CA ALA A 48 10.80 -6.70 16.61
C ALA A 48 11.01 -7.99 17.43
N ARG A 49 11.54 -7.83 18.64
CA ARG A 49 11.78 -8.92 19.60
C ARG A 49 10.50 -9.29 20.34
N SER A 50 10.39 -10.51 20.83
CA SER A 50 9.30 -10.91 21.73
C SER A 50 9.44 -10.25 23.11
N PRO A 51 8.34 -10.04 23.87
CA PRO A 51 6.93 -10.31 23.50
C PRO A 51 6.37 -9.29 22.49
N ARG A 52 5.45 -9.72 21.62
CA ARG A 52 4.88 -8.88 20.54
C ARG A 52 3.36 -8.83 20.58
N LEU A 53 2.82 -7.65 20.34
CA LEU A 53 1.41 -7.42 20.00
C LEU A 53 1.35 -6.87 18.58
N ILE A 54 0.77 -7.64 17.66
CA ILE A 54 0.58 -7.26 16.26
C ILE A 54 -0.85 -6.71 16.12
N LEU A 55 -0.98 -5.46 15.69
CA LEU A 55 -2.27 -4.84 15.39
C LEU A 55 -2.53 -4.97 13.90
N MET A 56 -3.63 -5.61 13.52
CA MET A 56 -4.02 -5.88 12.14
C MET A 56 -5.36 -5.21 11.85
N GLY A 57 -5.41 -4.41 10.79
CA GLY A 57 -6.58 -3.61 10.42
C GLY A 57 -6.22 -2.64 9.31
N ASP A 58 -6.93 -1.53 9.23
CA ASP A 58 -6.82 -0.56 8.15
C ASP A 58 -6.41 0.83 8.67
N SER A 59 -6.92 1.88 8.03
CA SER A 59 -6.73 3.27 8.41
C SER A 59 -7.16 3.56 9.85
N ASN A 60 -8.14 2.83 10.37
CA ASN A 60 -8.57 2.93 11.77
C ASN A 60 -7.41 2.72 12.76
N LEU A 61 -6.53 1.77 12.50
CA LEU A 61 -5.34 1.50 13.29
C LEU A 61 -4.17 2.38 12.85
N ALA A 62 -4.02 2.68 11.56
CA ALA A 62 -2.96 3.57 11.11
C ALA A 62 -3.02 4.95 11.80
N PHE A 63 -4.24 5.49 11.94
CA PHE A 63 -4.50 6.84 12.43
C PHE A 63 -5.10 6.90 13.84
N GLY A 64 -5.78 5.84 14.29
CA GLY A 64 -6.61 5.89 15.50
C GLY A 64 -5.95 5.40 16.79
N VAL A 65 -4.73 4.86 16.74
CA VAL A 65 -4.05 4.34 17.95
C VAL A 65 -2.71 4.97 18.23
N ASP A 66 -2.37 5.04 19.52
CA ASP A 66 -1.04 5.39 20.01
C ASP A 66 -0.34 4.10 20.48
N SER A 67 0.40 3.48 19.56
CA SER A 67 1.07 2.20 19.84
C SER A 67 2.20 2.34 20.87
N LYS A 68 2.77 3.53 21.08
CA LYS A 68 3.76 3.77 22.16
C LYS A 68 3.10 3.72 23.52
N LYS A 69 1.91 4.34 23.69
CA LYS A 69 1.13 4.21 24.93
C LYS A 69 0.75 2.75 25.20
N ILE A 70 0.30 2.01 24.19
CA ILE A 70 -0.02 0.58 24.32
C ILE A 70 1.23 -0.22 24.73
N GLN A 71 2.37 0.04 24.08
CA GLN A 71 3.64 -0.62 24.38
C GLN A 71 4.09 -0.36 25.82
N ASN A 72 3.97 0.88 26.30
CA ASN A 72 4.32 1.25 27.67
C ASN A 72 3.40 0.60 28.71
N ALA A 73 2.10 0.50 28.41
CA ALA A 73 1.12 -0.09 29.31
C ALA A 73 1.21 -1.63 29.39
N LEU A 74 1.52 -2.29 28.26
CA LEU A 74 1.53 -3.75 28.16
C LEU A 74 2.93 -4.37 28.26
N HIS A 75 3.97 -3.55 28.35
CA HIS A 75 5.38 -3.96 28.39
C HIS A 75 5.74 -4.96 27.28
N CYS A 76 5.24 -4.74 26.06
CA CYS A 76 5.51 -5.57 24.89
C CYS A 76 5.67 -4.75 23.62
N ASN A 77 6.40 -5.28 22.63
CA ASN A 77 6.60 -4.59 21.37
C ASN A 77 5.31 -4.55 20.57
N VAL A 78 4.76 -3.35 20.35
CA VAL A 78 3.57 -3.18 19.51
C VAL A 78 4.00 -2.96 18.07
N ILE A 79 3.38 -3.71 17.14
CA ILE A 79 3.63 -3.65 15.71
C ILE A 79 2.31 -3.31 15.02
N ASN A 80 2.15 -2.05 14.64
CA ASN A 80 0.93 -1.59 14.00
C ASN A 80 1.00 -1.84 12.49
N MET A 81 0.29 -2.87 12.02
CA MET A 81 0.13 -3.22 10.61
C MET A 81 -1.09 -2.54 9.97
N GLY A 82 -1.81 -1.67 10.70
CA GLY A 82 -2.90 -0.88 10.15
C GLY A 82 -2.45 -0.02 8.97
N THR A 83 -3.07 -0.21 7.81
CA THR A 83 -2.70 0.52 6.59
C THR A 83 -3.93 1.01 5.81
N HIS A 84 -4.20 0.49 4.62
CA HIS A 84 -5.16 1.06 3.68
C HIS A 84 -6.23 0.04 3.31
N LEU A 85 -7.49 0.44 3.39
CA LEU A 85 -8.64 -0.44 3.10
C LEU A 85 -8.59 -1.07 1.70
N GLU A 86 -7.98 -0.37 0.73
CA GLU A 86 -7.86 -0.85 -0.65
C GLU A 86 -6.85 -2.01 -0.83
N TYR A 87 -6.08 -2.38 0.18
CA TYR A 87 -5.23 -3.58 0.11
C TYR A 87 -6.05 -4.87 0.15
N GLY A 88 -7.23 -4.80 0.76
CA GLY A 88 -8.13 -5.92 0.90
C GLY A 88 -7.76 -6.88 2.03
N TYR A 89 -8.75 -7.67 2.42
CA TYR A 89 -8.67 -8.54 3.59
C TYR A 89 -7.64 -9.67 3.44
N LEU A 90 -7.56 -10.31 2.27
CA LEU A 90 -6.61 -11.42 2.04
C LEU A 90 -5.16 -10.95 2.15
N PHE A 91 -4.84 -9.79 1.57
CA PHE A 91 -3.49 -9.24 1.63
C PHE A 91 -3.08 -8.94 3.07
N HIS A 92 -3.96 -8.32 3.86
CA HIS A 92 -3.67 -8.03 5.27
C HIS A 92 -3.38 -9.30 6.09
N ILE A 93 -4.08 -10.41 5.82
CA ILE A 93 -3.76 -11.70 6.44
C ILE A 93 -2.39 -12.18 5.99
N ASN A 94 -2.15 -12.19 4.69
CA ASN A 94 -0.96 -12.78 4.11
C ASN A 94 0.31 -11.99 4.43
N GLU A 95 0.22 -10.68 4.64
CA GLU A 95 1.39 -9.89 5.04
C GLU A 95 1.84 -10.14 6.48
N ILE A 96 0.96 -10.61 7.37
CA ILE A 96 1.31 -10.89 8.76
C ILE A 96 1.62 -12.38 9.02
N LYS A 97 0.85 -13.27 8.39
CA LYS A 97 0.82 -14.72 8.70
C LYS A 97 2.19 -15.39 8.70
N PRO A 98 3.09 -15.15 7.73
CA PRO A 98 4.42 -15.77 7.70
C PRO A 98 5.35 -15.31 8.83
N TYR A 99 5.03 -14.21 9.50
CA TYR A 99 5.90 -13.59 10.50
C TYR A 99 5.41 -13.78 11.94
N ILE A 100 4.24 -14.41 12.13
CA ILE A 100 3.72 -14.75 13.46
C ILE A 100 4.61 -15.82 14.09
N ARG A 101 4.96 -15.61 15.36
CA ARG A 101 5.81 -16.50 16.17
C ARG A 101 5.03 -16.98 17.40
N PRO A 102 5.43 -18.12 18.01
CA PRO A 102 4.87 -18.56 19.28
C PRO A 102 4.95 -17.45 20.35
N GLY A 103 3.84 -17.21 21.05
CA GLY A 103 3.74 -16.17 22.08
C GLY A 103 3.34 -14.78 21.56
N ASP A 104 3.21 -14.59 20.25
CA ASP A 104 2.61 -13.37 19.72
C ASP A 104 1.11 -13.30 20.02
N ARG A 105 0.63 -12.07 20.20
CA ARG A 105 -0.80 -11.76 20.22
C ARG A 105 -1.14 -10.94 18.98
N VAL A 106 -2.21 -11.31 18.28
CA VAL A 106 -2.73 -10.55 17.13
C VAL A 106 -4.06 -9.95 17.52
N LEU A 107 -4.16 -8.62 17.48
CA LEU A 107 -5.41 -7.89 17.64
C LEU A 107 -5.92 -7.49 16.26
N VAL A 108 -7.07 -8.02 15.88
CA VAL A 108 -7.71 -7.76 14.58
C VAL A 108 -8.81 -6.72 14.77
N VAL A 109 -8.74 -5.61 14.03
CA VAL A 109 -9.70 -4.50 14.09
C VAL A 109 -10.07 -4.08 12.68
N TYR A 110 -11.13 -4.67 12.14
CA TYR A 110 -11.63 -4.36 10.79
C TYR A 110 -12.92 -3.55 10.81
N GLU A 111 -13.02 -2.62 9.85
CA GLU A 111 -14.28 -2.01 9.47
C GLU A 111 -15.04 -2.90 8.47
N LEU A 112 -16.38 -2.85 8.49
CA LEU A 112 -17.25 -3.62 7.58
C LEU A 112 -16.90 -3.48 6.09
N PRO A 113 -16.57 -2.28 5.56
CA PRO A 113 -16.17 -2.12 4.16
C PRO A 113 -14.94 -2.95 3.76
N VAL A 114 -14.00 -3.18 4.68
CA VAL A 114 -12.79 -3.96 4.41
C VAL A 114 -13.09 -5.45 4.33
N VAL A 115 -14.03 -5.94 5.16
CA VAL A 115 -14.48 -7.34 5.10
C VAL A 115 -15.15 -7.63 3.75
N ASN A 116 -15.81 -6.64 3.15
CA ASN A 116 -16.41 -6.76 1.82
C ASN A 116 -15.40 -6.56 0.68
N ASN A 117 -14.22 -6.00 0.95
CA ASN A 117 -13.11 -5.87 0.01
C ASN A 117 -12.11 -7.02 0.21
N ILE A 118 -12.47 -8.23 -0.24
CA ILE A 118 -11.66 -9.43 0.00
C ILE A 118 -10.31 -9.36 -0.75
N ASP A 119 -10.36 -8.99 -2.02
CA ASP A 119 -9.23 -9.11 -2.95
C ASP A 119 -8.44 -7.82 -3.18
N GLY A 120 -8.83 -6.73 -2.53
CA GLY A 120 -8.23 -5.41 -2.72
C GLY A 120 -8.77 -4.68 -3.96
N THR A 121 -8.33 -3.44 -4.13
CA THR A 121 -8.67 -2.56 -5.26
C THR A 121 -7.43 -1.81 -5.76
N GLY A 122 -7.59 -0.58 -6.26
CA GLY A 122 -6.50 0.21 -6.85
C GLY A 122 -5.30 0.43 -5.92
N GLY A 123 -5.52 0.60 -4.61
CA GLY A 123 -4.45 0.78 -3.64
C GLY A 123 -3.54 -0.43 -3.50
N LEU A 124 -4.07 -1.66 -3.66
CA LEU A 124 -3.26 -2.87 -3.71
C LEU A 124 -2.34 -2.87 -4.93
N VAL A 125 -2.86 -2.45 -6.09
CA VAL A 125 -2.05 -2.30 -7.31
C VAL A 125 -0.95 -1.26 -7.10
N GLU A 126 -1.29 -0.08 -6.58
CA GLU A 126 -0.31 0.96 -6.29
C GLU A 126 0.79 0.46 -5.35
N LEU A 127 0.43 -0.27 -4.27
CA LEU A 127 1.40 -0.88 -3.36
C LEU A 127 2.41 -1.76 -4.10
N THR A 128 1.99 -2.60 -5.05
CA THR A 128 2.93 -3.45 -5.81
C THR A 128 3.92 -2.65 -6.65
N ILE A 129 3.56 -1.44 -7.08
CA ILE A 129 4.48 -0.57 -7.81
C ILE A 129 5.51 0.03 -6.84
N PHE A 130 5.09 0.42 -5.64
CA PHE A 130 5.99 0.93 -4.59
C PHE A 130 6.90 -0.15 -4.00
N TYR A 131 6.35 -1.35 -3.85
CA TYR A 131 6.91 -2.48 -3.11
C TYR A 131 6.59 -3.81 -3.84
N PRO A 132 7.34 -4.16 -4.89
CA PRO A 132 7.07 -5.36 -5.71
C PRO A 132 7.08 -6.68 -4.94
N HIS A 133 7.70 -6.73 -3.76
CA HIS A 133 7.62 -7.90 -2.87
C HIS A 133 6.19 -8.23 -2.45
N ALA A 134 5.25 -7.26 -2.51
CA ALA A 134 3.83 -7.51 -2.25
C ALA A 134 3.23 -8.64 -3.12
N PHE A 135 3.75 -8.86 -4.34
CA PHE A 135 3.30 -9.97 -5.20
C PHE A 135 3.51 -11.35 -4.58
N SER A 136 4.50 -11.54 -3.70
CA SER A 136 4.68 -12.85 -3.03
C SER A 136 3.64 -13.13 -1.95
N LEU A 137 2.77 -12.16 -1.66
CA LEU A 137 1.70 -12.26 -0.66
C LEU A 137 0.31 -12.36 -1.30
N PHE A 138 0.25 -12.34 -2.64
CA PHE A 138 -1.00 -12.39 -3.40
C PHE A 138 -1.56 -13.82 -3.43
N GLU A 139 -2.87 -13.90 -3.23
CA GLU A 139 -3.69 -15.04 -3.65
C GLU A 139 -4.01 -14.96 -5.15
N PRO A 140 -4.45 -16.06 -5.80
CA PRO A 140 -4.82 -16.06 -7.22
C PRO A 140 -5.85 -14.98 -7.60
N SER A 141 -6.79 -14.67 -6.70
CA SER A 141 -7.79 -13.63 -6.91
C SER A 141 -7.21 -12.21 -6.92
N ASN A 142 -6.14 -11.94 -6.16
CA ASN A 142 -5.47 -10.63 -6.19
C ASN A 142 -4.86 -10.33 -7.57
N PHE A 143 -4.46 -11.35 -8.34
CA PHE A 143 -3.99 -11.15 -9.71
C PHE A 143 -5.12 -10.71 -10.66
N ILE A 144 -6.36 -11.15 -10.41
CA ILE A 144 -7.53 -10.68 -11.16
C ILE A 144 -7.78 -9.21 -10.83
N THR A 145 -7.79 -8.85 -9.54
CA THR A 145 -7.85 -7.45 -9.10
C THR A 145 -6.76 -6.61 -9.76
N PHE A 146 -5.52 -7.12 -9.77
CA PHE A 146 -4.41 -6.43 -10.42
C PHE A 146 -4.71 -6.15 -11.89
N ALA A 147 -5.12 -7.16 -12.66
CA ALA A 147 -5.44 -6.99 -14.07
C ALA A 147 -6.57 -5.96 -14.31
N ILE A 148 -7.59 -5.94 -13.46
CA ILE A 148 -8.75 -5.04 -13.56
C ILE A 148 -8.35 -3.59 -13.23
N TYR A 149 -7.62 -3.36 -12.14
CA TYR A 149 -7.33 -2.02 -11.63
C TYR A 149 -6.02 -1.42 -12.16
N PHE A 150 -5.16 -2.23 -12.79
CA PHE A 150 -3.89 -1.76 -13.35
C PHE A 150 -4.08 -0.63 -14.38
N PRO A 151 -4.94 -0.74 -15.41
CA PRO A 151 -5.11 0.34 -16.38
C PRO A 151 -5.51 1.68 -15.75
N ALA A 152 -6.46 1.65 -14.81
CA ALA A 152 -6.93 2.85 -14.11
C ALA A 152 -5.83 3.46 -13.21
N SER A 153 -5.06 2.62 -12.52
CA SER A 153 -3.92 3.05 -11.69
C SER A 153 -2.86 3.75 -12.54
N MET A 154 -2.54 3.17 -13.70
CA MET A 154 -1.61 3.79 -14.64
C MET A 154 -2.13 5.12 -15.19
N GLN A 155 -3.40 5.18 -15.58
CA GLN A 155 -4.03 6.41 -16.06
C GLN A 155 -3.96 7.52 -14.99
N ARG A 156 -4.23 7.20 -13.71
CA ARG A 156 -4.10 8.17 -12.60
C ARG A 156 -2.68 8.71 -12.47
N ARG A 157 -1.67 7.84 -12.60
CA ARG A 157 -0.25 8.25 -12.51
C ARG A 157 0.18 9.16 -13.65
N PHE A 158 -0.27 8.89 -14.87
CA PHE A 158 -0.03 9.79 -16.01
C PHE A 158 -0.70 11.14 -15.80
N ASN A 159 -1.96 11.16 -15.36
CA ASN A 159 -2.66 12.40 -15.07
C ASN A 159 -1.95 13.20 -13.96
N GLY A 160 -1.40 12.50 -12.95
CA GLY A 160 -0.63 13.11 -11.85
C GLY A 160 0.70 13.76 -12.26
N LEU A 161 1.24 13.45 -13.44
CA LEU A 161 2.39 14.16 -14.01
C LEU A 161 2.03 15.59 -14.43
N VAL A 162 0.76 15.81 -14.81
CA VAL A 162 0.24 17.11 -15.28
C VAL A 162 -0.50 17.84 -14.17
N ASP A 163 -1.24 17.12 -13.33
CA ASP A 163 -1.99 17.64 -12.18
C ASP A 163 -1.31 17.19 -10.87
N HIS A 164 -0.50 18.09 -10.29
CA HIS A 164 0.23 17.83 -9.05
C HIS A 164 -0.69 17.92 -7.83
N LYS A 165 -1.55 16.91 -7.63
CA LYS A 165 -2.21 16.71 -6.34
C LYS A 165 -1.21 16.14 -5.34
N LYS A 166 -0.89 16.93 -4.30
CA LYS A 166 -0.05 16.46 -3.19
C LYS A 166 -0.78 15.37 -2.40
N SER A 167 -0.03 14.39 -1.91
CA SER A 167 -0.54 13.45 -0.91
C SER A 167 -0.94 14.24 0.34
N TYR A 168 -2.07 13.88 0.95
CA TYR A 168 -2.50 14.48 2.22
C TYR A 168 -1.83 13.82 3.43
N ILE A 169 -1.32 12.61 3.24
CA ILE A 169 -0.72 11.79 4.29
C ILE A 169 0.60 11.24 3.77
N TYR A 170 1.63 11.33 4.60
CA TYR A 170 2.99 10.98 4.25
C TYR A 170 3.54 9.84 5.11
N ARG A 171 4.45 9.07 4.53
CA ARG A 171 5.16 7.97 5.20
C ARG A 171 5.93 8.47 6.40
N HIS A 172 6.58 9.63 6.31
CA HIS A 172 7.34 10.19 7.44
C HIS A 172 6.47 10.62 8.63
N SER A 173 5.15 10.76 8.44
CA SER A 173 4.21 11.05 9.53
C SER A 173 4.06 9.86 10.49
N PHE A 174 4.51 8.66 10.12
CA PHE A 174 4.48 7.46 10.95
C PHE A 174 5.72 7.34 11.84
N ASP A 175 5.51 6.90 13.07
CA ASP A 175 6.57 6.57 14.00
C ASP A 175 7.10 5.14 13.78
N GLU A 176 8.12 4.78 14.55
CA GLU A 176 8.76 3.47 14.48
C GLU A 176 7.80 2.30 14.76
N SER A 177 6.68 2.54 15.46
CA SER A 177 5.67 1.54 15.80
C SER A 177 4.66 1.31 14.69
N GLY A 178 4.63 2.21 13.71
CA GLY A 178 3.67 2.22 12.61
C GLY A 178 2.41 3.05 12.90
N SER A 179 2.42 3.92 13.92
CA SER A 179 1.29 4.83 14.20
C SER A 179 1.66 6.25 13.79
N VAL A 180 0.70 7.11 13.48
CA VAL A 180 1.01 8.52 13.19
C VAL A 180 1.55 9.24 14.45
N LYS A 181 2.64 10.01 14.27
CA LYS A 181 3.38 10.70 15.35
C LYS A 181 2.55 11.72 16.11
N ASN A 182 1.73 12.49 15.39
CA ASN A 182 0.79 13.46 15.92
C ASN A 182 -0.59 13.10 15.37
N GLN A 183 -1.62 12.94 16.20
CA GLN A 183 -3.00 12.72 15.71
C GLN A 183 -3.58 13.89 14.91
N VAL A 184 -2.76 14.93 14.64
CA VAL A 184 -3.00 15.99 13.69
C VAL A 184 -2.25 15.63 12.42
N LEU A 185 -2.97 15.24 11.37
CA LEU A 185 -2.41 15.10 10.04
C LEU A 185 -1.85 16.45 9.58
N ASP A 186 -0.69 16.48 8.92
CA ASP A 186 -0.16 17.65 8.21
C ASP A 186 -1.01 17.95 6.95
N SER A 187 -2.33 17.95 7.10
CA SER A 187 -3.27 18.29 6.06
C SER A 187 -3.32 19.82 5.93
N PRO A 188 -3.28 20.39 4.72
CA PRO A 188 -3.77 21.76 4.53
C PRO A 188 -5.20 21.87 5.09
N PRO A 189 -5.62 23.06 5.58
CA PRO A 189 -6.92 23.23 6.22
C PRO A 189 -8.03 22.63 5.36
N LEU A 190 -8.86 21.78 5.98
CA LEU A 190 -9.95 21.06 5.35
C LEU A 190 -10.69 21.98 4.37
N MET A 191 -10.66 21.63 3.08
CA MET A 191 -11.45 22.27 2.06
C MET A 191 -12.92 22.19 2.49
N ASP A 192 -13.59 23.34 2.47
CA ASP A 192 -14.95 23.57 2.96
C ASP A 192 -15.90 22.41 2.57
N LEU A 193 -16.41 21.70 3.56
CA LEU A 193 -17.33 20.54 3.43
C LEU A 193 -18.66 20.90 2.74
N LYS A 194 -18.86 22.16 2.33
CA LYS A 194 -20.03 22.65 1.59
C LYS A 194 -20.07 22.24 0.12
N ALA A 195 -19.04 21.58 -0.42
CA ALA A 195 -19.01 21.15 -1.82
C ALA A 195 -19.72 19.80 -2.10
N PHE A 196 -20.35 19.18 -1.10
CA PHE A 196 -21.02 17.88 -1.21
C PHE A 196 -22.52 17.89 -0.90
N ASN A 197 -23.20 19.05 -1.02
CA ASN A 197 -24.66 19.12 -1.04
C ASN A 197 -25.17 19.42 -2.46
#